data_AF-A0A959HRS5-F1
#
_entry.id   AF-A0A959HRS5-F1
#
_cell.length_a   1.000
_cell.length_b   1.000
_cell.length_c   1.000
_cell.angle_alpha   90.00
_cell.angle_beta   90.00
_cell.angle_gamma   90.00
#
_symmetry.space_group_name_H-M   'P 1'
#
loop_
_entity.id
_entity.type
_entity.pdbx_description
1 polymer ?
#
loop_
_entity_poly.entity_id
_entity_poly.type
_entity_poly.pdbx_seq_one_letter_code
_entity_poly.pdbx_strand_id
1 'polypeptide(L)'
;MARRDKNTAAFISLVLGWIGLHQLYLRKPAMAFLFIGLLVFFKLPVAVVFGFINAVLLLMMSDEEFDRRYNNNETAQQGPTWDRRRDYQRRTQRNGDYRRADGPYRRNFSQPDPVMQRKSNPFKTTGVKKYKDFDVDGAIEDFKQALEIDPNDIATHFNIACAYSLNEEKEKAYYHLSKAVQLGFKDLQKIKTHDDLAFVRIQPEFDAFEESGFTVNPFTEQKQEKESAQAEQTKQTEQTENLLDDDLLLSQLNKLKELREKGLITEEEFALETRKLRQ
;
A
#
# COMPACT_ATOMS: atom_id res chain seq x y z
N MET A 1 37.07 -9.11 6.34
CA MET A 1 37.18 -10.45 5.71
C MET A 1 37.41 -10.24 4.23
N ALA A 2 38.18 -11.11 3.57
CA ALA A 2 38.59 -10.93 2.18
C ALA A 2 37.47 -11.34 1.20
N ARG A 3 37.21 -10.48 0.20
CA ARG A 3 36.28 -10.74 -0.92
C ARG A 3 36.74 -11.97 -1.69
N ARG A 4 35.79 -12.83 -2.06
CA ARG A 4 36.08 -14.01 -2.89
C ARG A 4 36.16 -13.60 -4.34
N ASP A 5 37.09 -14.20 -5.05
CA ASP A 5 37.25 -14.00 -6.47
C ASP A 5 36.62 -15.17 -7.24
N LYS A 6 35.90 -14.85 -8.32
CA LYS A 6 35.21 -15.79 -9.19
C LYS A 6 36.20 -16.74 -9.85
N ASN A 7 37.30 -16.21 -10.36
CA ASN A 7 38.31 -16.99 -11.07
C ASN A 7 38.99 -17.97 -10.13
N THR A 8 39.28 -17.52 -8.91
CA THR A 8 39.77 -18.39 -7.83
C THR A 8 38.77 -19.51 -7.48
N ALA A 9 37.46 -19.20 -7.36
CA ALA A 9 36.44 -20.20 -7.09
C ALA A 9 36.30 -21.23 -8.22
N ALA A 10 36.32 -20.78 -9.48
CA ALA A 10 36.25 -21.64 -10.66
C ALA A 10 37.47 -22.56 -10.75
N PHE A 11 38.67 -22.04 -10.49
CA PHE A 11 39.90 -22.82 -10.45
C PHE A 11 39.87 -23.90 -9.36
N ILE A 12 39.44 -23.55 -8.14
CA ILE A 12 39.28 -24.53 -7.05
C ILE A 12 38.22 -25.57 -7.41
N SER A 13 37.15 -25.19 -8.12
CA SER A 13 36.13 -26.13 -8.59
C SER A 13 36.66 -27.09 -9.66
N LEU A 14 37.52 -26.62 -10.56
CA LEU A 14 38.14 -27.44 -11.58
C LEU A 14 39.10 -28.48 -10.99
N VAL A 15 39.95 -28.07 -10.04
CA VAL A 15 41.03 -28.92 -9.49
C VAL A 15 40.54 -29.77 -8.31
N LEU A 16 39.69 -29.19 -7.44
CA LEU A 16 39.27 -29.76 -6.16
C LEU A 16 37.74 -29.83 -6.02
N GLY A 17 37.01 -29.72 -7.13
CA GLY A 17 35.54 -29.78 -7.14
C GLY A 17 34.98 -31.15 -6.82
N TRP A 18 35.70 -32.22 -7.11
CA TRP A 18 35.31 -33.59 -6.81
C TRP A 18 35.23 -33.90 -5.31
N ILE A 19 35.93 -33.12 -4.46
CA ILE A 19 35.83 -33.18 -2.99
C ILE A 19 34.86 -32.09 -2.45
N GLY A 20 34.42 -31.16 -3.30
CA GLY A 20 33.55 -30.05 -2.90
C GLY A 20 34.28 -28.90 -2.20
N LEU A 21 35.61 -28.78 -2.31
CA LEU A 21 36.38 -27.76 -1.60
C LEU A 21 36.02 -26.33 -2.01
N HIS A 22 35.64 -26.12 -3.27
CA HIS A 22 35.14 -24.82 -3.75
C HIS A 22 33.88 -24.38 -2.99
N GLN A 23 33.05 -25.29 -2.49
CA GLN A 23 31.87 -24.93 -1.70
C GLN A 23 32.26 -24.42 -0.31
N LEU A 24 33.35 -24.92 0.27
CA LEU A 24 33.93 -24.36 1.51
C LEU A 24 34.51 -22.97 1.25
N TYR A 25 35.19 -22.77 0.12
CA TYR A 25 35.63 -21.45 -0.32
C TYR A 25 34.44 -20.49 -0.43
N LEU A 26 33.30 -20.95 -0.97
CA LEU A 26 32.04 -20.20 -1.14
C LEU A 26 31.16 -20.15 0.13
N ARG A 27 31.66 -20.59 1.31
CA ARG A 27 30.93 -20.63 2.60
C ARG A 27 29.60 -21.40 2.57
N LYS A 28 29.51 -22.45 1.76
CA LYS A 28 28.37 -23.40 1.74
C LYS A 28 28.80 -24.77 2.27
N PRO A 29 29.06 -24.92 3.58
CA PRO A 29 29.58 -26.19 4.14
C PRO A 29 28.61 -27.35 3.95
N ALA A 30 27.30 -27.09 4.00
CA ALA A 30 26.28 -28.11 3.72
C ALA A 30 26.42 -28.75 2.33
N MET A 31 26.78 -27.95 1.32
CA MET A 31 27.01 -28.45 -0.05
C MET A 31 28.32 -29.23 -0.16
N ALA A 32 29.35 -28.86 0.60
CA ALA A 32 30.58 -29.65 0.64
C ALA A 32 30.34 -31.08 1.17
N PHE A 33 29.51 -31.24 2.20
CA PHE A 33 29.14 -32.58 2.70
C PHE A 33 28.36 -33.42 1.69
N LEU A 34 27.52 -32.80 0.85
CA LEU A 34 26.82 -33.50 -0.23
C LEU A 34 27.78 -34.05 -1.29
N PHE A 35 28.84 -33.32 -1.62
CA PHE A 35 29.87 -33.79 -2.54
C PHE A 35 30.66 -34.98 -1.96
N ILE A 36 30.95 -34.96 -0.65
CA ILE A 36 31.57 -36.10 0.04
C ILE A 36 30.64 -37.32 0.00
N GLY A 37 29.34 -37.14 0.23
CA GLY A 37 28.34 -38.20 0.07
C GLY A 37 28.30 -38.76 -1.36
N LEU A 38 28.29 -37.88 -2.36
CA LEU A 38 28.28 -38.27 -3.77
C LEU A 38 29.54 -39.07 -4.14
N LEU A 39 30.71 -38.73 -3.60
CA LEU A 39 31.94 -39.49 -3.77
C LEU A 39 31.85 -40.89 -3.15
N VAL A 40 31.24 -41.02 -1.96
CA VAL A 40 31.08 -42.32 -1.28
C VAL A 40 30.14 -43.26 -2.04
N PHE A 41 29.00 -42.74 -2.52
CA PHE A 41 27.94 -43.52 -3.16
C PHE A 41 28.15 -43.75 -4.67
N PHE A 42 28.54 -42.72 -5.41
CA PHE A 42 28.64 -42.74 -6.88
C PHE A 42 30.08 -42.81 -7.41
N LYS A 43 31.06 -42.87 -6.50
CA LYS A 43 32.49 -42.95 -6.78
C LYS A 43 33.03 -41.71 -7.52
N LEU A 44 34.34 -41.74 -7.75
CA LEU A 44 35.11 -40.62 -8.31
C LEU A 44 34.59 -40.07 -9.66
N PRO A 45 34.15 -40.86 -10.66
CA PRO A 45 33.82 -40.30 -11.97
C PRO A 45 32.63 -39.34 -11.93
N VAL A 46 31.59 -39.65 -11.15
CA VAL A 46 30.40 -38.79 -11.05
C VAL A 46 30.75 -37.48 -10.33
N ALA A 47 31.55 -37.55 -9.26
CA ALA A 47 31.98 -36.37 -8.50
C ALA A 47 32.84 -35.40 -9.35
N VAL A 48 33.70 -35.93 -10.22
CA VAL A 48 34.53 -35.12 -11.13
C VAL A 48 33.65 -34.39 -12.15
N VAL A 49 32.63 -35.04 -12.71
CA VAL A 49 31.70 -34.41 -13.66
C VAL A 49 30.94 -33.26 -13.01
N PHE A 50 30.42 -33.45 -11.79
CA PHE A 50 29.74 -32.37 -11.06
C PHE A 50 30.67 -31.21 -10.70
N GLY A 51 31.93 -31.50 -10.34
CA GLY A 51 32.95 -30.46 -10.12
C GLY A 51 33.23 -29.65 -11.39
N PHE A 52 33.39 -30.35 -12.52
CA PHE A 52 33.60 -29.71 -13.83
C PHE A 52 32.42 -28.85 -14.27
N ILE A 53 31.19 -29.36 -14.14
CA ILE A 53 29.96 -28.60 -14.45
C ILE A 53 29.91 -27.33 -13.59
N ASN A 54 30.21 -27.41 -12.30
CA ASN A 54 30.26 -26.23 -11.43
C ASN A 54 31.35 -25.23 -11.85
N ALA A 55 32.52 -25.69 -12.27
CA ALA A 55 33.57 -24.81 -12.78
C ALA A 55 33.10 -24.06 -14.05
N VAL A 56 32.42 -24.74 -14.97
CA VAL A 56 31.84 -24.11 -16.17
C VAL A 56 30.75 -23.11 -15.80
N LEU A 57 29.82 -23.48 -14.90
CA LEU A 57 28.77 -22.57 -14.43
C LEU A 57 29.32 -21.32 -13.75
N LEU A 58 30.42 -21.45 -13.00
CA LEU A 58 31.11 -20.31 -12.38
C LEU A 58 31.79 -19.41 -13.42
N LEU A 59 32.37 -19.99 -14.49
CA LEU A 59 33.00 -19.21 -15.56
C LEU A 59 31.99 -18.50 -16.46
N MET A 60 30.83 -19.13 -16.70
CA MET A 60 29.74 -18.53 -17.49
C MET A 60 28.98 -17.44 -16.72
N MET A 61 29.12 -17.40 -15.40
CA MET A 61 28.51 -16.39 -14.55
C MET A 61 29.26 -15.06 -14.64
N SER A 62 28.51 -13.95 -14.68
CA SER A 62 29.12 -12.62 -14.61
C SER A 62 29.70 -12.35 -13.22
N ASP A 63 30.66 -11.42 -13.13
CA ASP A 63 31.26 -11.06 -11.83
C ASP A 63 30.21 -10.49 -10.87
N GLU A 64 29.27 -9.69 -11.38
CA GLU A 64 28.15 -9.14 -10.62
C GLU A 64 27.22 -10.22 -10.07
N GLU A 65 26.89 -11.23 -10.89
CA GLU A 65 26.06 -12.35 -10.44
C GLU A 65 26.78 -13.23 -9.41
N PHE A 66 28.09 -13.44 -9.57
CA PHE A 66 28.91 -14.17 -8.63
C PHE A 66 28.97 -13.46 -7.28
N ASP A 67 29.23 -12.15 -7.29
CA ASP A 67 29.25 -11.35 -6.07
C ASP A 67 27.89 -11.35 -5.36
N ARG A 68 26.79 -11.23 -6.13
CA ARG A 68 25.43 -11.31 -5.58
C ARG A 68 25.11 -12.66 -4.96
N ARG A 69 25.62 -13.77 -5.52
CA ARG A 69 25.34 -15.13 -5.01
C ARG A 69 26.27 -15.59 -3.89
N TYR A 70 27.51 -15.11 -3.85
CA TYR A 70 28.57 -15.69 -3.01
C TYR A 70 29.32 -14.68 -2.13
N ASN A 71 29.23 -13.39 -2.42
CA ASN A 71 29.82 -12.31 -1.61
C ASN A 71 28.78 -11.42 -0.92
N ASN A 72 27.48 -11.73 -1.05
CA ASN A 72 26.35 -10.91 -0.58
C ASN A 72 26.35 -10.54 0.92
N ASN A 73 27.12 -11.26 1.73
CA ASN A 73 27.28 -10.96 3.17
C ASN A 73 28.36 -9.90 3.43
N GLU A 74 29.23 -9.61 2.45
CA GLU A 74 30.34 -8.65 2.50
C GLU A 74 30.09 -7.43 1.58
N THR A 75 29.28 -7.55 0.53
CA THR A 75 28.85 -6.43 -0.33
C THR A 75 27.81 -5.50 0.31
N ALA A 76 27.41 -5.75 1.56
CA ALA A 76 26.56 -4.83 2.32
C ALA A 76 27.22 -3.48 2.68
N GLN A 77 28.45 -3.20 2.22
CA GLN A 77 29.13 -1.94 2.51
C GLN A 77 29.62 -1.12 1.31
N GLN A 78 29.68 -1.63 0.06
CA GLN A 78 30.20 -0.83 -1.07
C GLN A 78 29.55 -1.24 -2.42
N GLY A 79 28.56 -0.47 -2.90
CA GLY A 79 27.94 -0.57 -4.24
C GLY A 79 26.45 -0.19 -4.27
N PRO A 80 25.97 0.66 -5.21
CA PRO A 80 24.68 1.34 -5.11
C PRO A 80 23.51 0.47 -5.60
N THR A 81 22.91 -0.30 -4.70
CA THR A 81 21.62 -0.94 -4.95
C THR A 81 20.72 -0.75 -3.75
N TRP A 82 19.58 -0.11 -4.01
CA TRP A 82 18.50 0.17 -3.07
C TRP A 82 17.90 -1.13 -2.48
N ASP A 83 18.48 -1.68 -1.41
CA ASP A 83 17.94 -2.86 -0.71
C ASP A 83 17.20 -2.50 0.60
N ARG A 84 15.90 -2.27 0.38
CA ARG A 84 14.64 -2.48 1.12
C ARG A 84 14.58 -3.08 2.55
N ARG A 85 15.64 -3.44 3.30
CA ARG A 85 15.45 -4.07 4.65
C ARG A 85 16.31 -3.62 5.82
N ARG A 86 17.22 -2.64 5.68
CA ARG A 86 18.09 -2.22 6.82
C ARG A 86 17.97 -0.74 7.26
N ASP A 87 17.40 0.13 6.43
CA ASP A 87 17.32 1.57 6.73
C ASP A 87 16.07 2.02 7.50
N TYR A 88 15.02 1.19 7.59
CA TYR A 88 13.88 1.50 8.47
C TYR A 88 14.24 1.38 9.96
N GLN A 89 15.33 0.66 10.28
CA GLN A 89 15.80 0.33 11.63
C GLN A 89 16.88 1.34 12.04
N ARG A 90 17.82 1.56 11.11
CA ARG A 90 18.41 2.85 10.72
C ARG A 90 17.87 4.14 11.36
N ARG A 91 16.71 4.51 10.84
CA ARG A 91 16.08 5.84 10.96
C ARG A 91 15.20 5.96 12.20
N THR A 92 14.81 4.84 12.80
CA THR A 92 14.03 4.80 14.06
C THR A 92 14.93 4.77 15.30
N GLN A 93 16.18 4.32 15.21
CA GLN A 93 17.15 4.46 16.32
C GLN A 93 17.94 5.77 16.31
N ARG A 94 18.15 6.41 15.15
CA ARG A 94 18.75 7.77 15.07
C ARG A 94 17.75 8.89 15.41
N ASN A 95 16.88 8.65 16.38
CA ASN A 95 16.03 9.66 17.00
C ASN A 95 16.11 9.60 18.55
N GLY A 96 17.05 8.82 19.09
CA GLY A 96 17.27 8.65 20.53
C GLY A 96 18.49 9.37 21.12
N ASP A 97 19.46 9.81 20.31
CA ASP A 97 20.73 10.34 20.83
C ASP A 97 20.82 11.87 20.78
N TYR A 98 19.96 12.54 21.56
CA TYR A 98 20.23 13.92 22.00
C TYR A 98 20.83 13.90 23.40
N ARG A 99 22.13 13.58 23.52
CA ARG A 99 23.00 13.99 24.64
C ARG A 99 24.45 13.51 24.43
N ARG A 100 25.20 14.25 23.60
CA ARG A 100 26.58 14.69 23.84
C ARG A 100 27.22 15.15 22.54
N ALA A 101 27.38 16.46 22.41
CA ALA A 101 28.49 17.06 21.68
C ALA A 101 28.56 18.53 22.12
N ASP A 102 29.39 18.77 23.14
CA ASP A 102 29.85 20.11 23.51
C ASP A 102 30.66 20.70 22.34
N GLY A 103 30.32 21.91 21.89
CA GLY A 103 31.06 22.62 20.85
C GLY A 103 30.43 23.97 20.48
N PRO A 104 31.11 25.12 20.70
CA PRO A 104 30.49 26.43 20.55
C PRO A 104 30.78 27.00 19.16
N TYR A 105 29.78 27.06 18.29
CA TYR A 105 29.73 28.13 17.30
C TYR A 105 28.27 28.51 17.03
N ARG A 106 27.88 29.66 17.59
CA ARG A 106 26.63 30.35 17.28
C ARG A 106 26.67 30.81 15.83
N ARG A 107 25.67 30.42 15.03
CA ARG A 107 25.26 31.18 13.86
C ARG A 107 23.74 31.30 13.91
N ASN A 108 23.28 32.55 13.86
CA ASN A 108 21.88 32.92 13.85
C ASN A 108 21.13 32.14 12.78
N PHE A 109 20.28 31.22 13.21
CA PHE A 109 19.20 30.66 12.40
C PHE A 109 17.92 31.35 12.85
N SER A 110 17.22 31.95 11.90
CA SER A 110 15.78 32.20 11.97
C SER A 110 15.14 30.98 12.62
N GLN A 111 14.30 31.22 13.62
CA GLN A 111 13.62 30.18 14.38
C GLN A 111 13.07 29.15 13.38
N PRO A 112 13.46 27.85 13.46
CA PRO A 112 12.74 26.84 12.72
C PRO A 112 11.30 26.93 13.20
N ASP A 113 10.35 27.08 12.26
CA ASP A 113 8.93 26.94 12.54
C ASP A 113 8.73 25.76 13.50
N PRO A 114 7.89 25.88 14.54
CA PRO A 114 7.73 24.84 15.53
C PRO A 114 7.36 23.55 14.81
N VAL A 115 8.32 22.64 14.69
CA VAL A 115 8.11 21.32 14.11
C VAL A 115 7.17 20.64 15.08
N MET A 116 5.87 20.74 14.81
CA MET A 116 4.82 20.03 15.52
C MET A 116 5.33 18.60 15.65
N GLN A 117 5.59 18.16 16.89
CA GLN A 117 5.92 16.78 17.16
C GLN A 117 4.75 15.96 16.63
N ARG A 118 4.89 15.36 15.44
CA ARG A 118 3.85 14.52 14.86
C ARG A 118 3.69 13.35 15.82
N LYS A 119 2.65 13.43 16.64
CA LYS A 119 2.25 12.41 17.61
C LYS A 119 2.24 11.07 16.86
N SER A 120 3.03 10.11 17.33
CA SER A 120 3.17 8.82 16.65
C SER A 120 1.79 8.20 16.46
N ASN A 121 1.37 8.01 15.22
CA ASN A 121 0.07 7.44 14.89
C ASN A 121 0.15 5.91 14.97
N PRO A 122 -0.46 5.27 15.99
CA PRO A 122 -0.34 3.83 16.19
C PRO A 122 -0.94 3.05 15.02
N PHE A 123 -2.05 3.51 14.45
CA PHE A 123 -2.76 2.84 13.37
C PHE A 123 -1.95 2.82 12.07
N LYS A 124 -1.12 3.84 11.81
CA LYS A 124 -0.18 3.81 10.68
C LYS A 124 0.81 2.65 10.82
N THR A 125 1.32 2.43 12.02
CA THR A 125 2.33 1.38 12.25
C THR A 125 1.72 -0.02 12.17
N THR A 126 0.51 -0.19 12.70
CA THR A 126 -0.22 -1.46 12.64
C THR A 126 -0.68 -1.75 11.21
N GLY A 127 -1.17 -0.75 10.47
CA GLY A 127 -1.55 -0.89 9.07
C GLY A 127 -0.37 -1.31 8.19
N VAL A 128 0.81 -0.70 8.37
CA VAL A 128 2.03 -1.14 7.65
C VAL A 128 2.42 -2.57 8.02
N LYS A 129 2.17 -3.01 9.25
CA LYS A 129 2.45 -4.39 9.67
C LYS A 129 1.49 -5.36 9.00
N LYS A 130 0.17 -5.14 9.12
CA LYS A 130 -0.88 -5.95 8.48
C LYS A 130 -0.68 -6.04 6.97
N TYR A 131 -0.35 -4.92 6.34
CA TYR A 131 -0.03 -4.85 4.91
C TYR A 131 1.11 -5.79 4.50
N LYS A 132 2.17 -5.87 5.32
CA LYS A 132 3.31 -6.78 5.08
C LYS A 132 2.98 -8.23 5.37
N ASP A 133 2.03 -8.47 6.27
CA ASP A 133 1.52 -9.78 6.63
C ASP A 133 0.45 -10.26 5.61
N PHE A 134 0.23 -9.50 4.52
CA PHE A 134 -0.78 -9.74 3.46
C PHE A 134 -2.24 -9.66 3.93
N ASP A 135 -2.48 -9.14 5.12
CA ASP A 135 -3.80 -8.74 5.59
C ASP A 135 -4.15 -7.36 5.01
N VAL A 136 -4.58 -7.36 3.75
CA VAL A 136 -4.87 -6.14 2.98
C VAL A 136 -6.08 -5.41 3.54
N ASP A 137 -7.16 -6.12 3.85
CA ASP A 137 -8.38 -5.54 4.41
C ASP A 137 -8.13 -4.88 5.77
N GLY A 138 -7.47 -5.60 6.69
CA GLY A 138 -7.11 -5.06 7.99
C GLY A 138 -6.12 -3.90 7.91
N ALA A 139 -5.24 -3.88 6.91
CA ALA A 139 -4.37 -2.74 6.64
C ALA A 139 -5.13 -1.51 6.17
N ILE A 140 -6.14 -1.69 5.30
CA ILE A 140 -7.00 -0.59 4.83
C ILE A 140 -7.74 0.06 6.02
N GLU A 141 -8.31 -0.74 6.92
CA GLU A 141 -8.99 -0.24 8.12
C GLU A 141 -8.05 0.58 9.01
N ASP A 142 -6.87 0.04 9.31
CA ASP A 142 -5.86 0.73 10.11
C ASP A 142 -5.37 2.02 9.42
N PHE A 143 -5.20 2.01 8.10
CA PHE A 143 -4.83 3.22 7.38
C PHE A 143 -5.95 4.27 7.34
N LYS A 144 -7.22 3.87 7.30
CA LYS A 144 -8.36 4.81 7.44
C LYS A 144 -8.33 5.48 8.80
N GLN A 145 -8.20 4.71 9.87
CA GLN A 145 -8.06 5.25 11.24
C GLN A 145 -6.81 6.14 11.37
N ALA A 146 -5.73 5.79 10.68
CA ALA A 146 -4.54 6.62 10.65
C ALA A 146 -4.82 7.98 9.97
N LEU A 147 -5.57 8.01 8.87
CA LEU A 147 -5.97 9.23 8.17
C LEU A 147 -7.01 10.05 8.95
N GLU A 148 -7.82 9.44 9.82
CA GLU A 148 -8.68 10.20 10.75
C GLU A 148 -7.86 11.04 11.75
N ILE A 149 -6.67 10.56 12.13
CA ILE A 149 -5.77 11.26 13.06
C ILE A 149 -4.88 12.28 12.34
N ASP A 150 -4.27 11.89 11.21
CA ASP A 150 -3.47 12.79 10.37
C ASP A 150 -3.98 12.71 8.92
N PRO A 151 -4.98 13.53 8.55
CA PRO A 151 -5.56 13.54 7.21
C PRO A 151 -4.59 13.93 6.10
N ASN A 152 -3.45 14.51 6.45
CA ASN A 152 -2.46 15.00 5.50
C ASN A 152 -1.18 14.15 5.50
N ASP A 153 -1.22 12.94 6.06
CA ASP A 153 -0.06 12.05 6.07
C ASP A 153 0.17 11.42 4.70
N ILE A 154 1.10 12.04 3.96
CA ILE A 154 1.56 11.61 2.62
C ILE A 154 1.84 10.10 2.56
N ALA A 155 2.53 9.56 3.56
CA ALA A 155 2.94 8.16 3.55
C ALA A 155 1.74 7.21 3.76
N THR A 156 0.77 7.60 4.57
CA THR A 156 -0.45 6.80 4.77
C THR A 156 -1.33 6.84 3.53
N HIS A 157 -1.48 8.00 2.88
CA HIS A 157 -2.13 8.09 1.57
C HIS A 157 -1.48 7.19 0.50
N PHE A 158 -0.15 7.14 0.43
CA PHE A 158 0.52 6.23 -0.51
C PHE A 158 0.29 4.76 -0.15
N ASN A 159 0.46 4.39 1.12
CA ASN A 159 0.32 2.99 1.56
C ASN A 159 -1.11 2.46 1.41
N ILE A 160 -2.12 3.25 1.76
CA ILE A 160 -3.52 2.85 1.59
C ILE A 160 -3.88 2.73 0.11
N ALA A 161 -3.28 3.53 -0.78
CA ALA A 161 -3.49 3.37 -2.21
C ALA A 161 -2.91 2.06 -2.75
N CYS A 162 -1.74 1.64 -2.25
CA CYS A 162 -1.21 0.32 -2.56
C CYS A 162 -2.14 -0.79 -2.05
N ALA A 163 -2.68 -0.65 -0.84
CA ALA A 163 -3.64 -1.61 -0.29
C ALA A 163 -4.93 -1.70 -1.12
N TYR A 164 -5.50 -0.56 -1.53
CA TYR A 164 -6.65 -0.54 -2.43
C TYR A 164 -6.35 -1.12 -3.81
N SER A 165 -5.13 -0.92 -4.33
CA SER A 165 -4.71 -1.53 -5.59
C SER A 165 -4.62 -3.06 -5.48
N LEU A 166 -4.09 -3.58 -4.36
CA LEU A 166 -4.10 -5.02 -4.08
C LEU A 166 -5.51 -5.58 -3.87
N ASN A 167 -6.43 -4.76 -3.35
CA ASN A 167 -7.84 -5.12 -3.18
C ASN A 167 -8.69 -4.86 -4.45
N GLU A 168 -8.05 -4.52 -5.56
CA GLU A 168 -8.69 -4.22 -6.85
C GLU A 168 -9.68 -3.03 -6.84
N GLU A 169 -9.60 -2.17 -5.83
CA GLU A 169 -10.45 -0.98 -5.66
C GLU A 169 -9.81 0.24 -6.33
N LYS A 170 -9.83 0.26 -7.68
CA LYS A 170 -9.13 1.28 -8.46
C LYS A 170 -9.54 2.71 -8.13
N GLU A 171 -10.83 3.02 -7.96
CA GLU A 171 -11.26 4.42 -7.76
C GLU A 171 -10.66 5.01 -6.48
N LYS A 172 -10.61 4.19 -5.42
CA LYS A 172 -10.01 4.59 -4.13
C LYS A 172 -8.49 4.65 -4.21
N ALA A 173 -7.86 3.71 -4.93
CA ALA A 173 -6.42 3.74 -5.15
C ALA A 173 -5.98 5.04 -5.87
N TYR A 174 -6.64 5.40 -6.98
CA TYR A 174 -6.37 6.65 -7.70
C TYR A 174 -6.63 7.90 -6.83
N TYR A 175 -7.71 7.91 -6.06
CA TYR A 175 -7.98 8.99 -5.12
C TYR A 175 -6.83 9.20 -4.13
N HIS A 176 -6.40 8.14 -3.43
CA HIS A 176 -5.35 8.28 -2.43
C HIS A 176 -3.96 8.52 -3.02
N LEU A 177 -3.65 8.01 -4.23
CA LEU A 177 -2.44 8.37 -4.96
C LEU A 177 -2.42 9.86 -5.32
N SER A 178 -3.53 10.37 -5.88
CA SER A 178 -3.63 11.78 -6.24
C SER A 178 -3.45 12.70 -5.03
N LYS A 179 -4.05 12.33 -3.89
CA LYS A 179 -3.86 13.03 -2.62
C LYS A 179 -2.42 12.97 -2.12
N ALA A 180 -1.75 11.82 -2.21
CA ALA A 180 -0.35 11.72 -1.79
C ALA A 180 0.53 12.69 -2.58
N VAL A 181 0.34 12.79 -3.90
CA VAL A 181 1.12 13.68 -4.77
C VAL A 181 0.78 15.15 -4.51
N GLN A 182 -0.50 15.50 -4.37
CA GLN A 182 -0.93 16.85 -3.99
C GLN A 182 -0.32 17.31 -2.64
N LEU A 183 -0.19 16.38 -1.68
CA LEU A 183 0.39 16.65 -0.37
C LEU A 183 1.94 16.68 -0.39
N GLY A 184 2.58 16.43 -1.53
CA GLY A 184 4.02 16.56 -1.71
C GLY A 184 4.79 15.24 -1.80
N PHE A 185 4.14 14.14 -2.19
CA PHE A 185 4.85 12.90 -2.54
C PHE A 185 5.75 13.12 -3.76
N LYS A 186 7.07 12.97 -3.56
CA LYS A 186 8.08 13.33 -4.57
C LYS A 186 8.48 12.17 -5.50
N ASP A 187 8.25 10.93 -5.07
CA ASP A 187 8.79 9.74 -5.73
C ASP A 187 7.80 9.21 -6.78
N LEU A 188 7.53 10.01 -7.81
CA LEU A 188 6.56 9.66 -8.86
C LEU A 188 6.96 8.39 -9.63
N GLN A 189 8.26 8.11 -9.73
CA GLN A 189 8.76 6.88 -10.34
C GLN A 189 8.27 5.65 -9.57
N LYS A 190 8.16 5.73 -8.24
CA LYS A 190 7.61 4.65 -7.44
C LYS A 190 6.16 4.31 -7.82
N ILE A 191 5.35 5.26 -8.26
CA ILE A 191 3.98 4.98 -8.73
C ILE A 191 4.02 4.07 -9.98
N LYS A 192 5.01 4.30 -10.86
CA LYS A 192 5.21 3.53 -12.10
C LYS A 192 5.84 2.16 -11.89
N THR A 193 6.65 1.98 -10.85
CA THR A 193 7.45 0.75 -10.68
C THR A 193 7.03 -0.14 -9.52
N HIS A 194 6.23 0.34 -8.56
CA HIS A 194 5.92 -0.43 -7.36
C HIS A 194 4.98 -1.60 -7.66
N ASP A 195 5.35 -2.81 -7.30
CA ASP A 195 4.62 -4.04 -7.64
C ASP A 195 3.15 -3.99 -7.21
N ASP A 196 2.88 -3.54 -5.99
CA ASP A 196 1.52 -3.47 -5.44
C ASP A 196 0.59 -2.49 -6.14
N LEU A 197 1.13 -1.61 -7.01
CA LEU A 197 0.38 -0.69 -7.86
C LEU A 197 0.19 -1.23 -9.29
N ALA A 198 0.55 -2.50 -9.54
CA ALA A 198 0.41 -3.10 -10.87
C ALA A 198 -1.04 -3.08 -11.37
N PHE A 199 -2.01 -3.36 -10.49
CA PHE A 199 -3.43 -3.33 -10.87
C PHE A 199 -3.86 -1.96 -11.38
N VAL A 200 -3.49 -0.89 -10.67
CA VAL A 200 -3.73 0.51 -11.08
C VAL A 200 -3.11 0.80 -12.46
N ARG A 201 -1.87 0.37 -12.71
CA ARG A 201 -1.16 0.63 -13.98
C ARG A 201 -1.73 -0.08 -15.20
N ILE A 202 -2.46 -1.17 -15.00
CA ILE A 202 -3.09 -1.92 -16.10
C ILE A 202 -4.43 -1.28 -16.51
N GLN A 203 -4.98 -0.40 -15.67
CA GLN A 203 -6.26 0.26 -15.96
C GLN A 203 -6.11 1.27 -17.10
N PRO A 204 -7.12 1.42 -17.98
CA PRO A 204 -7.07 2.36 -19.10
C PRO A 204 -6.99 3.83 -18.64
N GLU A 205 -7.42 4.14 -17.42
CA GLU A 205 -7.37 5.49 -16.85
C GLU A 205 -5.95 5.88 -16.42
N PHE A 206 -4.98 4.95 -16.40
CA PHE A 206 -3.64 5.21 -15.90
C PHE A 206 -2.88 6.22 -16.77
N ASP A 207 -3.03 6.16 -18.09
CA ASP A 207 -2.34 7.07 -19.02
C ASP A 207 -2.75 8.52 -18.76
N ALA A 208 -4.06 8.78 -18.64
CA ALA A 208 -4.59 10.10 -18.29
C ALA A 208 -4.14 10.54 -16.88
N PHE A 209 -4.04 9.58 -15.93
CA PHE A 209 -3.54 9.87 -14.60
C PHE A 209 -2.06 10.29 -14.62
N GLU A 210 -1.24 9.62 -15.41
CA GLU A 210 0.18 9.93 -15.60
C GLU A 210 0.38 11.28 -16.30
N GLU A 211 -0.40 11.58 -17.34
CA GLU A 211 -0.38 12.88 -18.04
C GLU A 211 -0.70 14.05 -17.10
N SER A 212 -1.59 13.84 -16.12
CA SER A 212 -1.88 14.82 -15.06
C SER A 212 -0.76 15.02 -14.04
N GLY A 213 0.37 14.30 -14.20
CA GLY A 213 1.44 14.24 -13.20
C GLY A 213 1.00 13.56 -11.90
N PHE A 214 0.05 12.63 -11.98
CA PHE A 214 -0.56 11.93 -10.84
C PHE A 214 -1.31 12.84 -9.86
N THR A 215 -1.76 14.01 -10.28
CA THR A 215 -2.40 14.99 -9.39
C THR A 215 -3.93 14.98 -9.47
N VAL A 216 -4.51 14.55 -10.58
CA VAL A 216 -5.96 14.58 -10.82
C VAL A 216 -6.50 13.17 -10.74
N ASN A 217 -7.53 12.93 -9.92
CA ASN A 217 -8.17 11.61 -9.89
C ASN A 217 -9.05 11.43 -11.16
N PRO A 218 -8.83 10.38 -11.99
CA PRO A 218 -9.61 10.14 -13.21
C PRO A 218 -11.12 9.96 -12.98
N PHE A 219 -11.53 9.64 -11.75
CA PHE A 219 -12.94 9.38 -11.39
C PHE A 219 -13.67 10.58 -10.79
N THR A 220 -13.04 11.75 -10.71
CA THR A 220 -13.64 12.93 -10.04
C THR A 220 -14.86 13.47 -10.79
N GLU A 221 -14.85 13.40 -12.13
CA GLU A 221 -15.97 13.85 -12.97
C GLU A 221 -17.17 12.89 -12.90
N GLN A 222 -16.92 11.58 -12.87
CA GLN A 222 -17.97 10.56 -12.80
C GLN A 222 -18.71 10.54 -11.45
N LYS A 223 -18.07 11.01 -10.38
CA LYS A 223 -18.70 11.09 -9.05
C LYS A 223 -19.66 12.27 -8.96
N GLN A 224 -19.35 13.40 -9.60
CA GLN A 224 -20.24 14.56 -9.65
C GLN A 224 -21.51 14.25 -10.43
N GLU A 225 -21.44 13.51 -11.54
CA GLU A 225 -22.64 13.09 -12.30
C GLU A 225 -23.50 12.06 -11.56
N LYS A 226 -22.88 11.14 -10.81
CA LYS A 226 -23.63 10.14 -10.00
C LYS A 226 -24.22 10.74 -8.73
N GLU A 227 -23.52 11.66 -8.07
CA GLU A 227 -24.01 12.36 -6.88
C GLU A 227 -25.04 13.43 -7.24
N SER A 228 -24.94 14.10 -8.40
CA SER A 228 -26.00 15.00 -8.89
C SER A 228 -27.25 14.21 -9.31
N ALA A 229 -27.10 13.06 -9.98
CA ALA A 229 -28.22 12.19 -10.34
C ALA A 229 -28.90 11.57 -9.10
N GLN A 230 -28.14 11.19 -8.07
CA GLN A 230 -28.71 10.71 -6.81
C GLN A 230 -29.34 11.84 -5.99
N ALA A 231 -28.72 13.03 -5.93
CA ALA A 231 -29.30 14.18 -5.22
C ALA A 231 -30.59 14.71 -5.88
N GLU A 232 -30.73 14.59 -7.20
CA GLU A 232 -31.98 14.87 -7.91
C GLU A 232 -33.06 13.80 -7.62
N GLN A 233 -32.68 12.52 -7.54
CA GLN A 233 -33.60 11.44 -7.17
C GLN A 233 -34.05 11.51 -5.71
N THR A 234 -33.16 11.81 -4.75
CA THR A 234 -33.54 11.93 -3.33
C THR A 234 -34.46 13.12 -3.09
N LYS A 235 -34.25 14.25 -3.79
CA LYS A 235 -35.17 15.41 -3.73
C LYS A 235 -36.53 15.12 -4.37
N GLN A 236 -36.58 14.36 -5.46
CA GLN A 236 -37.85 13.98 -6.07
C GLN A 236 -38.62 12.99 -5.18
N THR A 237 -37.96 11.99 -4.59
CA THR A 237 -38.61 11.01 -3.69
C THR A 237 -39.17 11.67 -2.44
N GLU A 238 -38.40 12.55 -1.77
CA GLU A 238 -38.89 13.31 -0.61
C GLU A 238 -40.01 14.30 -0.97
N GLN A 239 -39.98 14.92 -2.16
CA GLN A 239 -41.08 15.79 -2.61
C GLN A 239 -42.32 15.00 -3.02
N THR A 240 -42.19 13.83 -3.64
CA THR A 240 -43.33 12.97 -4.00
C THR A 240 -43.97 12.29 -2.80
N GLU A 241 -43.19 11.85 -1.80
CA GLU A 241 -43.74 11.28 -0.57
C GLU A 241 -44.54 12.33 0.22
N ASN A 242 -44.01 13.56 0.38
CA ASN A 242 -44.73 14.63 1.06
C ASN A 242 -45.97 15.11 0.26
N LEU A 243 -45.94 15.14 -1.08
CA LEU A 243 -47.11 15.49 -1.89
C LEU A 243 -48.22 14.42 -1.84
N LEU A 244 -47.84 13.13 -1.82
CA LEU A 244 -48.80 12.02 -1.78
C LEU A 244 -49.53 11.93 -0.43
N ASP A 245 -48.84 12.21 0.67
CA ASP A 245 -49.43 12.25 2.01
C ASP A 245 -50.39 13.45 2.17
N ASP A 246 -50.04 14.62 1.63
CA ASP A 246 -50.91 15.81 1.65
C ASP A 246 -52.19 15.60 0.82
N ASP A 247 -52.10 14.99 -0.37
CA ASP A 247 -53.25 14.75 -1.26
C ASP A 247 -54.19 13.67 -0.69
N LEU A 248 -53.65 12.67 0.01
CA LEU A 248 -54.43 11.68 0.73
C LEU A 248 -55.21 12.31 1.89
N LEU A 249 -54.58 13.18 2.68
CA LEU A 249 -55.22 13.88 3.80
C LEU A 249 -56.34 14.80 3.28
N LEU A 250 -56.09 15.54 2.19
CA LEU A 250 -57.09 16.37 1.52
C LEU A 250 -58.30 15.55 1.03
N SER A 251 -58.07 14.38 0.44
CA SER A 251 -59.15 13.50 -0.03
C SER A 251 -60.03 13.00 1.13
N GLN A 252 -59.41 12.66 2.28
CA GLN A 252 -60.12 12.20 3.47
C GLN A 252 -60.95 13.32 4.10
N LEU A 253 -60.41 14.54 4.18
CA LEU A 253 -61.14 15.71 4.66
C LEU A 253 -62.31 16.08 3.76
N ASN A 254 -62.14 16.02 2.43
CA ASN A 254 -63.23 16.27 1.49
C ASN A 254 -64.34 15.22 1.61
N LYS A 255 -63.99 13.95 1.80
CA LYS A 255 -64.98 12.88 2.02
C LYS A 255 -65.75 13.07 3.32
N LEU A 256 -65.08 13.43 4.41
CA LEU A 256 -65.76 13.76 5.67
C LEU A 256 -66.70 14.95 5.51
N LYS A 257 -66.28 15.98 4.76
CA LYS A 257 -67.11 17.15 4.47
C LYS A 257 -68.34 16.77 3.65
N GLU A 258 -68.21 15.90 2.66
CA GLU A 258 -69.32 15.40 1.85
C GLU A 258 -70.31 14.57 2.68
N LEU A 259 -69.82 13.73 3.60
CA LEU A 259 -70.67 12.97 4.53
C LEU A 259 -71.48 13.91 5.44
N ARG A 260 -70.87 15.00 5.91
CA ARG A 260 -71.55 16.04 6.68
C ARG A 260 -72.60 16.77 5.86
N GLU A 261 -72.27 17.17 4.63
CA GLU A 261 -73.20 17.87 3.73
C GLU A 261 -74.41 17.00 3.34
N LYS A 262 -74.22 15.68 3.29
CA LYS A 262 -75.31 14.70 3.11
C LYS A 262 -76.10 14.41 4.39
N GLY A 263 -75.74 15.02 5.53
CA GLY A 263 -76.39 14.83 6.82
C GLY A 263 -76.13 13.45 7.45
N LEU A 264 -75.10 12.73 6.99
CA LEU A 264 -74.77 11.37 7.45
C LEU A 264 -73.94 11.37 8.74
N ILE A 265 -73.32 12.50 9.08
CA ILE A 265 -72.57 12.71 10.33
C ILE A 265 -72.94 14.08 10.92
N THR A 266 -72.88 14.19 12.24
CA THR A 266 -73.15 15.45 12.96
C THR A 266 -71.94 16.39 12.93
N GLU A 267 -72.15 17.69 13.19
CA GLU A 267 -71.06 18.69 13.20
C GLU A 267 -70.00 18.37 14.27
N GLU A 268 -70.42 17.81 15.41
CA GLU A 268 -69.53 17.42 16.50
C GLU A 268 -68.65 16.22 16.13
N GLU A 269 -69.22 15.21 15.45
CA GLU A 269 -68.48 14.04 14.95
C GLU A 269 -67.51 14.42 13.83
N PHE A 270 -67.93 15.31 12.92
CA PHE A 270 -67.05 15.85 11.88
C PHE A 270 -65.84 16.58 12.48
N ALA A 271 -66.05 17.40 13.51
CA ALA A 271 -64.97 18.12 14.18
C ALA A 271 -63.98 17.19 14.91
N LEU A 272 -64.47 16.11 15.52
CA LEU A 272 -63.63 15.10 16.17
C LEU A 272 -62.78 14.33 15.17
N GLU A 273 -63.36 13.82 14.08
CA GLU A 273 -62.64 13.04 13.07
C GLU A 273 -61.64 13.90 12.29
N THR A 274 -62.00 15.15 11.97
CA THR A 274 -61.08 16.12 11.34
C THR A 274 -59.87 16.41 12.23
N ARG A 275 -60.06 16.46 13.55
CA ARG A 275 -58.97 16.71 14.50
C ARG A 275 -58.02 15.51 14.62
N LYS A 276 -58.55 14.28 14.56
CA LYS A 276 -57.73 13.05 14.57
C LYS A 276 -56.85 12.93 13.33
N LEU A 277 -57.35 13.32 12.15
CA LEU A 277 -56.60 13.27 10.89
C LEU A 277 -55.46 14.30 10.79
N ARG A 278 -55.40 15.27 11.70
CA ARG A 278 -54.39 16.35 11.72
C ARG A 278 -53.34 16.18 12.83
N GLN A 279 -53.42 15.14 13.65
CA GLN A 279 -52.45 14.80 14.70
C GLN A 279 -51.52 13.70 14.23
#